data_AF-A0A7T6ZBU4-F1
#
_entry.id   AF-A0A7T6ZBU4-F1
#
_cell.length_a   1.000
_cell.length_b   1.000
_cell.length_c   1.000
_cell.angle_alpha   90.00
_cell.angle_beta   90.00
_cell.angle_gamma   90.00
#
_symmetry.space_group_name_H-M   'P 1'
#
loop_
_entity.id
_entity.type
_entity.pdbx_description
1 polymer ?
#
loop_
_entity_poly.entity_id
_entity_poly.type
_entity_poly.pdbx_seq_one_letter_code
_entity_poly.pdbx_strand_id
1 'polypeptide(L)'
;MNLIYDAPTPPKIFIDTTVLCGALRVDGINRKILKAARLPHLFQPVLSRICLFEFVRNAIQGLGKGNKIVKYEQQEIQAFINHFLNPIFDFYMELPVNSLIGRYSVETIVREHRPIGDVLVELSDCDHETSRQIASTQEMAEPLLRFDQEDFHVWITAIQESCDYILTTNHRRFPSNIGKIERIHPGEFYSYLENY
;
A
#
# COMPACT_ATOMS: atom_id res chain seq x y z
N MET A 1 21.04 -9.23 -2.74
CA MET A 1 20.73 -8.35 -3.89
C MET A 1 20.05 -7.14 -3.28
N ASN A 2 20.62 -5.96 -3.50
CA ASN A 2 20.33 -4.79 -2.70
C ASN A 2 19.28 -3.97 -3.46
N LEU A 3 18.01 -4.28 -3.20
CA LEU A 3 16.82 -3.91 -3.97
C LEU A 3 16.62 -2.40 -4.25
N ILE A 4 17.29 -1.53 -3.48
CA ILE A 4 17.21 -0.06 -3.60
C ILE A 4 18.41 0.51 -4.39
N TYR A 5 19.48 -0.26 -4.57
CA TYR A 5 20.80 0.26 -4.95
C TYR A 5 21.10 0.15 -6.46
N ASP A 6 20.46 -0.77 -7.17
CA ASP A 6 20.75 -1.02 -8.59
C ASP A 6 19.86 -0.21 -9.55
N ALA A 7 18.94 0.61 -9.01
CA ALA A 7 18.07 1.46 -9.81
C ALA A 7 18.61 2.91 -9.87
N PRO A 8 18.75 3.55 -11.05
CA PRO A 8 19.15 4.95 -11.18
C PRO A 8 18.13 5.93 -10.56
N THR A 9 17.00 5.42 -10.07
CA THR A 9 15.89 6.14 -9.46
C THR A 9 15.50 5.47 -8.14
N PRO A 10 15.29 6.23 -7.04
CA PRO A 10 14.77 5.69 -5.79
C PRO A 10 13.46 4.91 -6.00
N PRO A 11 13.23 3.81 -5.26
CA PRO A 11 12.06 2.96 -5.47
C PRO A 11 10.77 3.71 -5.14
N LYS A 12 9.70 3.43 -5.90
CA LYS A 12 8.36 3.94 -5.63
C LYS A 12 7.59 2.94 -4.77
N ILE A 13 7.02 3.41 -3.66
CA ILE A 13 6.49 2.55 -2.60
C ILE A 13 5.07 2.95 -2.25
N PHE A 14 4.13 2.04 -2.47
CA PHE A 14 2.77 2.18 -2.00
C PHE A 14 2.71 1.94 -0.49
N ILE A 15 2.22 2.93 0.27
CA ILE A 15 2.05 2.84 1.72
C ILE A 15 0.60 2.47 2.03
N ASP A 16 0.40 1.23 2.45
CA ASP A 16 -0.92 0.70 2.82
C ASP A 16 -1.45 1.28 4.15
N THR A 17 -2.78 1.23 4.33
CA THR A 17 -3.51 1.63 5.53
C THR A 17 -2.93 1.03 6.80
N THR A 18 -2.47 -0.22 6.76
CA THR A 18 -1.91 -0.89 7.94
C THR A 18 -0.67 -0.18 8.51
N VAL A 19 0.16 0.42 7.65
CA VAL A 19 1.34 1.21 8.05
C VAL A 19 0.90 2.49 8.75
N LEU A 20 -0.10 3.19 8.20
CA LEU A 20 -0.65 4.42 8.79
C LEU A 20 -1.26 4.16 10.16
N CYS A 21 -2.08 3.11 10.28
CA CYS A 21 -2.66 2.70 11.56
C CYS A 21 -1.57 2.31 12.58
N GLY A 22 -0.53 1.60 12.14
CA GLY A 22 0.60 1.25 12.99
C GLY A 22 1.39 2.48 13.47
N ALA A 23 1.60 3.46 12.59
CA ALA A 23 2.27 4.72 12.93
C ALA A 23 1.46 5.58 13.89
N LEU A 24 0.12 5.60 13.79
CA LEU A 24 -0.72 6.29 14.76
C LEU A 24 -0.60 5.65 16.15
N ARG A 25 -0.60 4.31 16.21
CA ARG A 25 -0.61 3.55 17.46
C ARG A 25 0.64 3.66 18.32
N VAL A 26 1.82 3.61 17.71
CA VAL A 26 3.08 3.47 18.44
C VAL A 26 4.14 4.37 17.82
N ASP A 27 4.97 4.99 18.67
CA ASP A 27 6.20 5.59 18.20
C ASP A 27 7.23 4.51 17.87
N GLY A 28 7.36 4.19 16.59
CA GLY A 28 8.15 3.07 16.12
C GLY A 28 8.47 3.14 14.63
N ILE A 29 8.82 1.99 14.05
CA ILE A 29 9.33 1.87 12.68
C ILE A 29 8.43 2.56 11.65
N ASN A 30 7.11 2.40 11.74
CA ASN A 30 6.19 3.04 10.79
C ASN A 30 6.28 4.58 10.82
N ARG A 31 6.45 5.21 11.99
CA ARG A 31 6.66 6.68 12.06
C ARG A 31 8.00 7.09 11.48
N LYS A 32 9.05 6.28 11.69
CA LYS A 32 10.37 6.53 11.10
C LYS A 32 10.31 6.45 9.56
N ILE A 33 9.59 5.47 9.03
CA ILE A 33 9.35 5.35 7.58
C ILE A 33 8.58 6.57 7.04
N LEU A 34 7.51 7.02 7.73
CA LEU A 34 6.78 8.24 7.30
C LEU A 34 7.64 9.51 7.37
N LYS A 35 8.61 9.58 8.27
CA LYS A 35 9.61 10.66 8.28
C LYS A 35 10.58 10.53 7.10
N ALA A 36 11.07 9.31 6.82
CA ALA A 36 11.94 9.02 5.69
C ALA A 36 11.26 9.26 4.33
N ALA A 37 9.94 9.08 4.24
CA ALA A 37 9.15 9.38 3.03
C ALA A 37 9.27 10.83 2.55
N ARG A 38 9.71 11.76 3.43
CA ARG A 38 9.95 13.17 3.09
C ARG A 38 11.28 13.39 2.37
N LEU A 39 12.11 12.36 2.29
CA LEU A 39 13.46 12.40 1.75
C LEU A 39 13.45 11.68 0.39
N PRO A 40 13.34 12.41 -0.73
CA PRO A 40 13.14 11.82 -2.06
C PRO A 40 14.29 10.94 -2.53
N HIS A 41 15.48 11.08 -1.94
CA HIS A 41 16.64 10.24 -2.26
C HIS A 41 16.55 8.83 -1.65
N LEU A 42 15.68 8.61 -0.66
CA LEU A 42 15.49 7.30 -0.04
C LEU A 42 14.47 6.46 -0.81
N PHE A 43 13.29 7.03 -1.07
CA PHE A 43 12.22 6.41 -1.87
C PHE A 43 11.14 7.44 -2.20
N GLN A 44 10.31 7.14 -3.20
CA GLN A 44 9.12 7.91 -3.55
C GLN A 44 7.86 7.27 -2.95
N PRO A 45 7.15 7.90 -2.00
CA PRO A 45 5.93 7.35 -1.43
C PRO A 45 4.75 7.49 -2.40
N VAL A 46 3.82 6.53 -2.32
CA VAL A 46 2.48 6.59 -2.92
C VAL A 46 1.46 6.32 -1.85
N LEU A 47 0.45 7.19 -1.75
CA LEU A 47 -0.66 7.10 -0.82
C LEU A 47 -1.96 7.31 -1.60
N SER A 48 -2.90 6.38 -1.49
CA SER A 48 -4.21 6.52 -2.13
C SER A 48 -5.22 7.21 -1.21
N ARG A 49 -6.19 7.91 -1.79
CA ARG A 49 -7.32 8.48 -1.03
C ARG A 49 -8.10 7.40 -0.29
N ILE A 50 -8.23 6.21 -0.86
CA ILE A 50 -8.94 5.09 -0.22
C ILE A 50 -8.20 4.69 1.06
N CYS A 51 -6.88 4.48 1.01
CA CYS A 51 -6.12 4.13 2.21
C CYS A 51 -6.23 5.21 3.30
N LEU A 52 -6.30 6.49 2.93
CA LEU A 52 -6.54 7.57 3.89
C LEU A 52 -7.93 7.50 4.52
N PHE A 53 -8.97 7.23 3.73
CA PHE A 53 -10.33 7.05 4.26
C PHE A 53 -10.42 5.83 5.18
N GLU A 54 -9.77 4.73 4.81
CA GLU A 54 -9.70 3.54 5.64
C GLU A 54 -8.93 3.79 6.94
N PHE A 55 -7.83 4.53 6.87
CA PHE A 55 -7.06 4.94 8.04
C PHE A 55 -7.95 5.73 9.02
N VAL A 56 -8.65 6.76 8.54
CA VAL A 56 -9.54 7.58 9.37
C VAL A 56 -10.67 6.72 9.95
N ARG A 57 -11.32 5.90 9.12
CA ARG A 57 -12.39 4.98 9.56
C ARG A 57 -11.89 4.03 10.65
N ASN A 58 -10.75 3.39 10.44
CA ASN A 58 -10.19 2.43 11.37
C ASN A 58 -9.75 3.11 12.67
N ALA A 59 -9.19 4.32 12.60
CA ALA A 59 -8.81 5.10 13.78
C ALA A 59 -10.03 5.46 14.66
N ILE A 60 -11.14 5.86 14.05
CA ILE A 60 -12.39 6.19 14.76
C ILE A 60 -13.05 4.93 15.32
N GLN A 61 -13.15 3.86 14.52
CA GLN A 61 -13.79 2.60 14.94
C GLN A 61 -12.96 1.85 15.99
N GLY A 62 -11.66 2.07 15.99
CA GLY A 62 -10.72 1.57 16.97
C GLY A 62 -9.68 0.63 16.35
N LEU A 63 -8.42 0.84 16.71
CA LEU A 63 -7.29 0.03 16.27
C LEU A 63 -6.91 -0.94 17.37
N GLY A 64 -6.69 -2.22 17.03
CA GLY A 64 -6.26 -3.26 17.98
C GLY A 64 -7.17 -4.48 17.99
N LYS A 65 -7.00 -5.34 19.00
CA LYS A 65 -7.82 -6.55 19.19
C LYS A 65 -8.22 -6.69 20.65
N GLY A 66 -9.44 -7.17 20.89
CA GLY A 66 -9.99 -7.40 22.23
C GLY A 66 -9.90 -6.17 23.13
N ASN A 67 -9.40 -6.35 24.35
CA ASN A 67 -9.32 -5.29 25.35
C ASN A 67 -8.23 -4.23 25.06
N LYS A 68 -7.47 -4.36 23.96
CA LYS A 68 -6.40 -3.42 23.54
C LYS A 68 -6.81 -2.52 22.36
N ILE A 69 -8.11 -2.44 22.08
CA ILE A 69 -8.66 -1.52 21.07
C ILE A 69 -8.54 -0.09 21.60
N VAL A 70 -7.93 0.77 20.80
CA VAL A 70 -7.79 2.20 21.07
C VAL A 70 -8.53 2.95 19.98
N LYS A 71 -9.49 3.80 20.37
CA LYS A 71 -10.19 4.71 19.46
C LYS A 71 -9.54 6.08 19.55
N TYR A 72 -9.44 6.74 18.42
CA TYR A 72 -8.84 8.06 18.31
C TYR A 72 -9.91 9.09 18.01
N GLU A 73 -9.82 10.22 18.68
CA GLU A 73 -10.66 11.37 18.40
C GLU A 73 -10.23 12.06 17.10
N GLN A 74 -11.16 12.81 16.50
CA GLN A 74 -10.89 13.55 15.28
C GLN A 74 -9.68 14.49 15.40
N GLN A 75 -9.48 15.10 16.58
CA GLN A 75 -8.37 16.00 16.84
C GLN A 75 -7.01 15.25 16.82
N GLU A 76 -6.96 14.04 17.38
CA GLU A 76 -5.74 13.22 17.39
C GLU A 76 -5.39 12.75 15.97
N ILE A 77 -6.40 12.33 15.21
CA ILE A 77 -6.25 11.93 13.80
C ILE A 77 -5.76 13.11 12.97
N GLN A 78 -6.35 14.29 13.14
CA GLN A 78 -5.94 15.50 12.42
C GLN A 78 -4.52 15.93 12.80
N ALA A 79 -4.16 15.88 14.08
CA ALA A 79 -2.81 16.16 14.54
C ALA A 79 -1.79 15.19 13.92
N PHE A 80 -2.13 13.90 13.82
CA PHE A 80 -1.30 12.91 13.14
C PHE A 80 -1.14 13.24 11.64
N ILE A 81 -2.23 13.51 10.92
CA ILE A 81 -2.20 13.88 9.50
C ILE A 81 -1.32 15.11 9.29
N ASN A 82 -1.54 16.17 10.08
CA ASN A 82 -0.78 17.41 9.99
C ASN A 82 0.72 17.21 10.26
N HIS A 83 1.06 16.37 11.24
CA HIS A 83 2.46 16.19 11.62
C HIS A 83 3.18 15.18 10.73
N PHE A 84 2.51 14.12 10.26
CA PHE A 84 3.15 13.00 9.55
C PHE A 84 2.91 13.00 8.04
N LEU A 85 1.69 13.30 7.59
CA LEU A 85 1.29 13.11 6.19
C LEU A 85 1.34 14.40 5.37
N ASN A 86 0.86 15.53 5.90
CA ASN A 86 0.92 16.81 5.17
C ASN A 86 2.34 17.16 4.70
N PRO A 87 3.42 16.98 5.49
CA PRO A 87 4.76 17.25 5.01
C PRO A 87 5.20 16.38 3.82
N ILE A 88 4.57 15.20 3.63
CA ILE A 88 4.78 14.37 2.45
C ILE A 88 3.99 14.97 1.27
N PHE A 89 2.73 15.33 1.48
CA PHE A 89 1.86 15.89 0.43
C PHE A 89 2.32 17.27 -0.07
N ASP A 90 2.89 18.09 0.82
CA ASP A 90 3.47 19.39 0.47
C ASP A 90 4.69 19.23 -0.46
N PHE A 91 5.38 18.08 -0.40
CA PHE A 91 6.51 17.77 -1.27
C PHE A 91 6.06 17.07 -2.56
N TYR A 92 5.17 16.09 -2.46
CA TYR A 92 4.65 15.32 -3.60
C TYR A 92 3.24 15.81 -3.96
N MET A 93 3.17 16.85 -4.80
CA MET A 93 1.94 17.56 -5.16
C MET A 93 0.84 16.68 -5.78
N GLU A 94 1.19 15.53 -6.35
CA GLU A 94 0.24 14.57 -6.95
C GLU A 94 -0.42 13.66 -5.90
N LEU A 95 0.03 13.69 -4.64
CA LEU A 95 -0.53 12.89 -3.57
C LEU A 95 -1.67 13.63 -2.82
N PRO A 96 -2.64 12.88 -2.26
CA PRO A 96 -2.87 11.45 -2.47
C PRO A 96 -3.45 11.14 -3.86
N VAL A 97 -3.16 9.96 -4.39
CA VAL A 97 -3.65 9.51 -5.70
C VAL A 97 -5.07 8.92 -5.61
N ASN A 98 -5.75 8.81 -6.75
CA ASN A 98 -7.02 8.10 -6.86
C ASN A 98 -6.77 6.65 -7.32
N SER A 99 -7.55 5.71 -6.78
CA SER A 99 -7.64 4.36 -7.34
C SER A 99 -8.70 4.33 -8.43
N LEU A 100 -8.51 3.51 -9.47
CA LEU A 100 -9.56 3.24 -10.47
C LEU A 100 -10.77 2.52 -9.88
N ILE A 101 -10.60 1.88 -8.73
CA ILE A 101 -11.62 1.06 -8.08
C ILE A 101 -11.75 1.40 -6.60
N GLY A 102 -12.96 1.28 -6.08
CA GLY A 102 -13.23 1.45 -4.65
C GLY A 102 -12.86 0.20 -3.83
N ARG A 103 -12.85 0.35 -2.49
CA ARG A 103 -12.74 -0.77 -1.53
C ARG A 103 -13.81 -1.85 -1.75
N TYR A 104 -15.01 -1.44 -2.13
CA TYR A 104 -16.15 -2.32 -2.39
C TYR A 104 -16.56 -2.23 -3.86
N SER A 105 -15.82 -2.91 -4.73
CA SER A 105 -16.09 -2.90 -6.17
C SER A 105 -17.01 -4.05 -6.57
N VAL A 106 -18.10 -3.75 -7.28
CA VAL A 106 -18.93 -4.81 -7.90
C VAL A 106 -18.11 -5.60 -8.92
N GLU A 107 -17.15 -4.94 -9.58
CA GLU A 107 -16.31 -5.57 -10.60
C GLU A 107 -15.47 -6.73 -10.04
N THR A 108 -15.01 -6.63 -8.78
CA THR A 108 -14.25 -7.69 -8.12
C THR A 108 -15.16 -8.83 -7.68
N ILE A 109 -16.34 -8.51 -7.14
CA ILE A 109 -17.32 -9.49 -6.66
C ILE A 109 -17.78 -10.42 -7.80
N VAL A 110 -18.19 -9.86 -8.94
CA VAL A 110 -18.68 -10.66 -10.08
C VAL A 110 -17.57 -11.50 -10.75
N ARG A 111 -16.29 -11.19 -10.46
CA ARG A 111 -15.12 -11.87 -11.00
C ARG A 111 -14.41 -12.75 -9.96
N GLU A 112 -15.00 -12.99 -8.80
CA GLU A 112 -14.31 -13.66 -7.68
C GLU A 112 -13.75 -15.06 -8.00
N HIS A 113 -14.32 -15.75 -9.00
CA HIS A 113 -13.88 -17.07 -9.45
C HIS A 113 -12.80 -17.04 -10.54
N ARG A 114 -12.49 -15.86 -11.10
CA ARG A 114 -11.47 -15.70 -12.14
C ARG A 114 -10.07 -15.63 -11.53
N PRO A 115 -9.02 -16.00 -12.28
CA PRO A 115 -7.64 -15.78 -11.88
C PRO A 115 -7.39 -14.31 -11.51
N ILE A 116 -6.78 -14.04 -10.35
CA ILE A 116 -6.54 -12.69 -9.88
C ILE A 116 -5.72 -11.86 -10.86
N GLY A 117 -4.74 -12.47 -11.56
CA GLY A 117 -3.92 -11.81 -12.56
C GLY A 117 -4.73 -11.21 -13.70
N ASP A 118 -5.67 -12.00 -14.25
CA ASP A 118 -6.55 -11.54 -15.33
C ASP A 118 -7.42 -10.37 -14.88
N VAL A 119 -7.92 -10.42 -13.65
CA VAL A 119 -8.76 -9.36 -13.09
C VAL A 119 -7.94 -8.10 -12.82
N LEU A 120 -6.71 -8.24 -12.33
CA LEU A 120 -5.79 -7.11 -12.13
C LEU A 120 -5.49 -6.41 -13.45
N VAL A 121 -5.08 -7.17 -14.49
CA VAL A 121 -4.78 -6.62 -15.82
C VAL A 121 -5.98 -5.90 -16.42
N GLU A 122 -7.17 -6.50 -16.33
CA GLU A 122 -8.40 -5.92 -16.87
C GLU A 122 -8.79 -4.60 -16.17
N LEU A 123 -8.64 -4.54 -14.84
CA LEU A 123 -9.12 -3.39 -14.05
C LEU A 123 -8.06 -2.31 -13.82
N SER A 124 -6.77 -2.60 -14.01
CA SER A 124 -5.70 -1.62 -13.85
C SER A 124 -5.44 -0.79 -15.11
N ASP A 125 -5.93 -1.24 -16.27
CA ASP A 125 -5.61 -0.67 -17.59
C ASP A 125 -4.09 -0.54 -17.80
N CYS A 126 -3.33 -1.54 -17.34
CA CYS A 126 -1.87 -1.49 -17.40
C CYS A 126 -1.37 -1.82 -18.81
N ASP A 127 -0.16 -1.38 -19.14
CA ASP A 127 0.43 -1.67 -20.44
C ASP A 127 0.68 -3.18 -20.68
N HIS A 128 0.98 -3.52 -21.95
CA HIS A 128 1.24 -4.89 -22.36
C HIS A 128 2.47 -5.52 -21.71
N GLU A 129 3.46 -4.74 -21.27
CA GLU A 129 4.64 -5.29 -20.61
C GLU A 129 4.30 -5.72 -19.19
N THR A 130 3.66 -4.82 -18.43
CA THR A 130 3.13 -5.04 -17.09
C THR A 130 2.15 -6.20 -17.08
N SER A 131 1.24 -6.25 -18.04
CA SER A 131 0.28 -7.35 -18.21
C SER A 131 0.97 -8.71 -18.33
N ARG A 132 2.03 -8.80 -19.14
CA ARG A 132 2.80 -10.05 -19.32
C ARG A 132 3.54 -10.46 -18.05
N GLN A 133 4.05 -9.49 -17.29
CA GLN A 133 4.74 -9.75 -16.03
C GLN A 133 3.77 -10.24 -14.94
N ILE A 134 2.57 -9.67 -14.87
CA ILE A 134 1.53 -10.14 -13.96
C ILE A 134 1.17 -11.59 -14.30
N ALA A 135 0.90 -11.88 -15.58
CA ALA A 135 0.52 -13.22 -16.03
C ALA A 135 1.58 -14.31 -15.77
N SER A 136 2.87 -13.95 -15.63
CA SER A 136 3.95 -14.92 -15.40
C SER A 136 4.15 -15.32 -13.94
N THR A 137 3.45 -14.69 -13.00
CA THR A 137 3.59 -14.94 -11.56
C THR A 137 2.65 -16.07 -11.10
N GLN A 138 3.17 -17.06 -10.35
CA GLN A 138 2.43 -18.27 -9.99
C GLN A 138 1.11 -18.00 -9.24
N GLU A 139 1.12 -17.09 -8.25
CA GLU A 139 -0.09 -16.73 -7.48
C GLU A 139 -1.18 -16.09 -8.34
N MET A 140 -0.83 -15.52 -9.50
CA MET A 140 -1.77 -14.81 -10.36
C MET A 140 -2.75 -15.72 -11.10
N ALA A 141 -2.47 -17.02 -11.15
CA ALA A 141 -3.38 -18.03 -11.68
C ALA A 141 -4.49 -18.44 -10.68
N GLU A 142 -4.35 -18.07 -9.40
CA GLU A 142 -5.30 -18.45 -8.35
C GLU A 142 -6.58 -17.61 -8.42
N PRO A 143 -7.76 -18.20 -8.10
CA PRO A 143 -9.01 -17.46 -8.07
C PRO A 143 -8.99 -16.27 -7.10
N LEU A 144 -9.54 -15.13 -7.51
CA LEU A 144 -9.60 -13.90 -6.73
C LEU A 144 -10.19 -14.10 -5.32
N LEU A 145 -11.18 -14.99 -5.15
CA LEU A 145 -11.78 -15.31 -3.85
C LEU A 145 -10.77 -15.86 -2.82
N ARG A 146 -9.61 -16.38 -3.25
CA ARG A 146 -8.56 -16.82 -2.31
C ARG A 146 -7.87 -15.62 -1.64
N PHE A 147 -7.96 -14.44 -2.23
CA PHE A 147 -7.38 -13.20 -1.73
C PHE A 147 -8.43 -12.29 -1.07
N ASP A 148 -7.99 -11.27 -0.34
CA ASP A 148 -8.87 -10.29 0.29
C ASP A 148 -9.30 -9.23 -0.74
N GLN A 149 -10.54 -9.32 -1.20
CA GLN A 149 -11.06 -8.42 -2.22
C GLN A 149 -11.16 -6.97 -1.72
N GLU A 150 -11.21 -6.73 -0.40
CA GLU A 150 -11.20 -5.36 0.12
C GLU A 150 -9.85 -4.67 -0.12
N ASP A 151 -8.76 -5.44 -0.20
CA ASP A 151 -7.41 -4.95 -0.48
C ASP A 151 -7.15 -4.81 -1.99
N PHE A 152 -8.10 -5.17 -2.86
CA PHE A 152 -7.90 -5.13 -4.31
C PHE A 152 -7.58 -3.71 -4.83
N HIS A 153 -8.11 -2.68 -4.16
CA HIS A 153 -7.80 -1.28 -4.45
C HIS A 153 -6.32 -0.93 -4.23
N VAL A 154 -5.65 -1.57 -3.26
CA VAL A 154 -4.22 -1.42 -3.00
C VAL A 154 -3.41 -1.94 -4.19
N TRP A 155 -3.77 -3.13 -4.68
CA TRP A 155 -3.08 -3.77 -5.80
C TRP A 155 -3.23 -2.98 -7.10
N ILE A 156 -4.45 -2.54 -7.41
CA ILE A 156 -4.71 -1.73 -8.60
C ILE A 156 -3.94 -0.41 -8.53
N THR A 157 -3.98 0.31 -7.41
CA THR A 157 -3.25 1.58 -7.33
C THR A 157 -1.73 1.39 -7.38
N ALA A 158 -1.20 0.30 -6.81
CA ALA A 158 0.23 0.00 -6.94
C ALA A 158 0.64 -0.24 -8.41
N ILE A 159 -0.19 -0.94 -9.19
CA ILE A 159 0.03 -1.14 -10.64
C ILE A 159 -0.06 0.18 -11.38
N GLN A 160 -1.15 0.95 -11.18
CA GLN A 160 -1.38 2.23 -11.86
C GLN A 160 -0.22 3.20 -11.66
N GLU A 161 0.30 3.28 -10.44
CA GLU A 161 1.38 4.20 -10.09
C GLU A 161 2.76 3.64 -10.42
N SER A 162 2.84 2.42 -10.98
CA SER A 162 4.10 1.73 -11.27
C SER A 162 5.00 1.64 -10.03
N CYS A 163 4.42 1.21 -8.90
CA CYS A 163 5.16 1.02 -7.65
C CYS A 163 6.09 -0.20 -7.76
N ASP A 164 7.26 -0.12 -7.13
CA ASP A 164 8.17 -1.26 -6.96
C ASP A 164 7.75 -2.12 -5.77
N TYR A 165 7.21 -1.48 -4.71
CA TYR A 165 6.82 -2.17 -3.49
C TYR A 165 5.44 -1.76 -2.98
N ILE A 166 4.76 -2.71 -2.34
CA ILE A 166 3.62 -2.46 -1.45
C ILE A 166 4.08 -2.68 -0.01
N LEU A 167 4.19 -1.59 0.74
CA LEU A 167 4.57 -1.59 2.14
C LEU A 167 3.33 -1.86 3.01
N THR A 168 3.25 -3.06 3.59
CA THR A 168 2.10 -3.47 4.41
C THR A 168 2.51 -4.47 5.50
N THR A 169 1.75 -4.49 6.59
CA THR A 169 1.83 -5.58 7.59
C THR A 169 0.86 -6.73 7.30
N ASN A 170 -0.06 -6.55 6.34
CA ASN A 170 -0.99 -7.60 5.96
C ASN A 170 -0.30 -8.61 5.04
N HIS A 171 -0.23 -9.86 5.50
CA HIS A 171 0.26 -10.97 4.70
C HIS A 171 -0.81 -12.04 4.41
N ARG A 172 -2.00 -11.88 5.00
CA ARG A 172 -3.04 -12.90 4.93
C ARG A 172 -3.93 -12.61 3.73
N ARG A 173 -4.07 -13.60 2.83
CA ARG A 173 -4.88 -13.45 1.60
C ARG A 173 -4.44 -12.25 0.77
N PHE A 174 -3.15 -11.93 0.82
CA PHE A 174 -2.53 -10.83 0.10
C PHE A 174 -1.38 -11.44 -0.72
N PRO A 175 -1.31 -11.19 -2.04
CA PRO A 175 -0.30 -11.82 -2.88
C PRO A 175 1.12 -11.42 -2.46
N SER A 176 2.08 -12.34 -2.57
CA SER A 176 3.48 -12.01 -2.24
C SER A 176 4.08 -11.03 -3.25
N ASN A 177 3.71 -11.16 -4.52
CA ASN A 177 4.10 -10.26 -5.61
C ASN A 177 3.00 -10.14 -6.68
N ILE A 178 3.03 -9.05 -7.43
CA ILE A 178 2.15 -8.79 -8.58
C ILE A 178 3.05 -8.37 -9.73
N GLY A 179 3.40 -9.31 -10.61
CA GLY A 179 4.47 -9.08 -11.58
C GLY A 179 5.79 -8.75 -10.88
N LYS A 180 6.32 -7.54 -11.14
CA LYS A 180 7.53 -7.03 -10.48
C LYS A 180 7.28 -6.32 -9.15
N ILE A 181 6.02 -6.03 -8.81
CA ILE A 181 5.68 -5.32 -7.57
C ILE A 181 5.77 -6.30 -6.40
N GLU A 182 6.60 -6.02 -5.42
CA GLU A 182 6.81 -6.89 -4.27
C GLU A 182 6.09 -6.38 -3.02
N ARG A 183 5.46 -7.28 -2.27
CA ARG A 183 4.97 -6.95 -0.94
C ARG A 183 6.14 -6.95 0.05
N ILE A 184 6.32 -5.87 0.79
CA ILE A 184 7.40 -5.73 1.78
C ILE A 184 6.87 -5.35 3.16
N HIS A 185 7.42 -5.97 4.21
CA HIS A 185 7.06 -5.65 5.59
C HIS A 185 7.79 -4.39 6.08
N PRO A 186 7.18 -3.51 6.90
CA PRO A 186 7.84 -2.30 7.41
C PRO A 186 9.17 -2.52 8.11
N GLY A 187 9.31 -3.61 8.87
CA GLY A 187 10.57 -3.96 9.51
C GLY A 187 11.69 -4.23 8.51
N GLU A 188 11.40 -5.00 7.46
CA GLU A 188 12.36 -5.34 6.40
C GLU A 188 12.74 -4.10 5.60
N PHE A 189 11.74 -3.31 5.20
CA PHE A 189 11.97 -2.07 4.48
C PHE A 189 12.82 -1.08 5.28
N TYR A 190 12.54 -0.92 6.57
CA TYR A 190 13.31 -0.02 7.42
C TYR A 190 14.76 -0.48 7.60
N SER A 191 15.03 -1.79 7.65
CA SER A 191 16.40 -2.30 7.62
C SER A 191 17.13 -1.96 6.33
N TYR A 192 16.45 -1.89 5.19
CA TYR A 192 17.07 -1.37 3.96
C TYR A 192 17.41 0.11 4.05
N LEU A 193 16.57 0.92 4.71
CA LEU A 193 16.82 2.34 4.91
C LEU A 193 17.98 2.62 5.89
N GLU A 194 18.18 1.80 6.92
CA GLU A 194 19.25 1.99 7.91
C GLU A 194 20.65 1.60 7.41
N ASN A 195 20.74 0.77 6.38
CA ASN A 195 22.01 0.40 5.74
C ASN A 195 22.43 1.40 4.65
N TYR A 196 21.88 2.63 4.71
CA TYR A 196 22.17 3.75 3.83
C TYR A 196 23.01 4.81 4.55
#